data_AF-S3BAK4-F1
#
_entry.id   AF-S3BAK4-F1
#
_cell.length_a   1.000
_cell.length_b   1.000
_cell.length_c   1.000
_cell.angle_alpha   90.00
_cell.angle_beta   90.00
_cell.angle_gamma   90.00
#
_symmetry.space_group_name_H-M   'P 1'
#
loop_
_entity.id
_entity.type
_entity.pdbx_description
1 polymer ?
#
loop_
_entity_poly.entity_id
_entity_poly.type
_entity_poly.pdbx_seq_one_letter_code
_entity_poly.pdbx_strand_id
1 'polypeptide(L)'
;MTRSPLISVSVSAAAAAVLMALAMPASAVDSEIYGAPGLVPHPVKDYLPITVNKNMCVMCHKEQKGDVRVKGEIPKSHFTASGKLAGERYECLLCHAESSNAKPLAPVDPNDSTAP
;
A
#
# COMPACT_ATOMS: atom_id res chain seq x y z
N MET A 1 -53.57 -0.28 20.70
CA MET A 1 -53.12 -0.98 21.93
C MET A 1 -52.62 -2.36 21.56
N THR A 2 -51.33 -2.53 21.33
CA THR A 2 -50.69 -3.86 21.23
C THR A 2 -49.30 -3.74 21.87
N ARG A 3 -49.15 -4.38 23.04
CA ARG A 3 -47.91 -4.46 23.82
C ARG A 3 -46.95 -5.43 23.12
N SER A 4 -45.69 -5.04 22.92
CA SER A 4 -44.60 -5.97 22.59
C SER A 4 -43.70 -6.19 23.81
N PRO A 5 -43.18 -7.42 24.00
CA PRO A 5 -42.59 -7.87 25.26
C PRO A 5 -41.15 -7.38 25.42
N LEU A 6 -40.81 -7.07 26.67
CA LEU A 6 -39.45 -6.84 27.13
C LEU A 6 -38.67 -8.17 27.05
N ILE A 7 -37.65 -8.23 26.20
CA ILE A 7 -36.71 -9.34 26.09
C ILE A 7 -35.69 -9.18 27.22
N SER A 8 -35.72 -10.10 28.19
CA SER A 8 -34.71 -10.22 29.24
C SER A 8 -33.42 -10.78 28.63
N VAL A 9 -32.43 -9.93 28.37
CA VAL A 9 -31.09 -10.40 27.98
C VAL A 9 -30.29 -10.67 29.25
N SER A 10 -29.95 -11.93 29.48
CA SER A 10 -29.19 -12.41 30.63
C SER A 10 -27.75 -11.90 30.60
N VAL A 11 -27.25 -11.54 31.78
CA VAL A 11 -25.95 -10.88 32.06
C VAL A 11 -24.74 -11.72 31.62
N SER A 12 -24.92 -12.99 31.26
CA SER A 12 -23.82 -13.89 30.86
C SER A 12 -23.20 -13.60 29.49
N ALA A 13 -23.87 -12.84 28.62
CA ALA A 13 -23.32 -12.52 27.29
C ALA A 13 -22.18 -11.48 27.34
N ALA A 14 -22.10 -10.66 28.39
CA ALA A 14 -21.12 -9.58 28.49
C ALA A 14 -19.69 -10.09 28.77
N ALA A 15 -19.54 -11.19 29.51
CA ALA A 15 -18.22 -11.71 29.90
C ALA A 15 -17.50 -12.45 28.76
N ALA A 16 -18.22 -13.12 27.88
CA ALA A 16 -17.64 -13.84 26.74
C ALA A 16 -17.10 -12.90 25.65
N ALA A 17 -17.73 -11.73 25.48
CA ALA A 17 -17.30 -10.73 24.49
C ALA A 17 -15.95 -10.07 24.84
N VAL A 18 -15.64 -9.94 26.13
CA VAL A 18 -14.40 -9.28 26.60
C VAL A 18 -13.16 -10.18 26.38
N LEU A 19 -13.28 -11.50 26.51
CA LEU A 19 -12.14 -12.42 26.28
C LEU A 19 -11.76 -12.55 24.79
N MET A 20 -12.73 -12.42 23.88
CA MET A 20 -12.48 -12.51 22.43
C MET A 20 -11.73 -11.29 21.86
N ALA A 21 -11.74 -10.15 22.57
CA ALA A 21 -11.05 -8.92 22.14
C ALA A 21 -9.53 -8.96 22.37
N LEU A 22 -9.03 -9.77 23.31
CA LEU A 22 -7.60 -9.88 23.62
C LEU A 22 -6.86 -10.92 22.77
N ALA A 23 -7.58 -11.74 21.99
CA ALA A 23 -7.00 -12.85 21.24
C ALA A 23 -6.71 -12.52 19.76
N MET A 24 -6.86 -11.27 19.33
CA MET A 24 -6.49 -10.91 17.96
C MET A 24 -4.97 -10.87 17.83
N PRO A 25 -4.35 -11.74 17.01
CA PRO A 25 -2.97 -11.52 16.63
C PRO A 25 -2.93 -10.18 15.91
N ALA A 26 -2.00 -9.32 16.31
CA ALA A 26 -1.61 -8.14 15.53
C ALA A 26 -1.09 -8.65 14.19
N SER A 27 -2.02 -8.86 13.25
CA SER A 27 -1.68 -9.06 11.86
C SER A 27 -0.92 -7.79 11.49
N ALA A 28 0.29 -7.93 10.97
CA ALA A 28 0.97 -6.85 10.30
C ALA A 28 0.05 -6.44 9.15
N VAL A 29 -0.84 -5.50 9.41
CA VAL A 29 -1.47 -4.68 8.39
C VAL A 29 -0.30 -4.14 7.60
N ASP A 30 -0.34 -4.26 6.27
CA ASP A 30 0.62 -3.65 5.36
C ASP A 30 0.76 -2.19 5.77
N SER A 31 1.74 -1.93 6.64
CA SER A 31 1.99 -0.61 7.14
C SER A 31 2.67 0.02 5.96
N GLU A 32 1.92 0.80 5.19
CA GLU A 32 2.49 1.69 4.20
C GLU A 32 3.42 2.62 4.99
N ILE A 33 4.68 2.19 5.11
CA ILE A 33 5.71 2.98 5.77
C ILE A 33 5.71 4.29 5.02
N TYR A 34 5.42 5.37 5.71
CA TYR A 34 5.23 6.66 5.06
C TYR A 34 6.47 7.02 4.24
N GLY A 35 6.30 7.15 2.92
CA GLY A 35 7.40 7.42 1.99
C GLY A 35 8.07 6.18 1.36
N ALA A 36 7.66 4.96 1.71
CA ALA A 36 8.06 3.77 0.98
C ALA A 36 7.51 3.80 -0.45
N PRO A 37 8.28 3.32 -1.45
CA PRO A 37 7.78 3.21 -2.82
C PRO A 37 6.60 2.24 -2.90
N GLY A 38 5.50 2.67 -3.51
CA GLY A 38 4.38 1.77 -3.81
C GLY A 38 4.76 0.73 -4.87
N LEU A 39 4.11 -0.43 -4.84
CA LEU A 39 4.27 -1.44 -5.90
C LEU A 39 3.54 -1.03 -7.17
N VAL A 40 4.10 -1.39 -8.34
CA VAL A 40 3.46 -1.17 -9.65
C VAL A 40 2.47 -2.31 -9.90
N PRO A 41 1.15 -2.04 -9.97
CA PRO A 41 0.11 -3.08 -10.01
C PRO A 41 -0.15 -3.62 -11.43
N HIS A 42 0.80 -3.43 -12.37
CA HIS A 42 0.67 -3.85 -13.76
C HIS A 42 2.04 -4.25 -14.34
N PRO A 43 2.07 -5.04 -15.41
CA PRO A 43 3.32 -5.40 -16.09
C PRO A 43 4.11 -4.19 -16.55
N VAL A 44 5.45 -4.24 -16.45
CA VAL A 44 6.31 -3.15 -16.91
C VAL A 44 7.17 -3.48 -18.12
N LYS A 45 7.23 -4.75 -18.52
CA LYS A 45 8.11 -5.24 -19.61
C LYS A 45 8.04 -4.40 -20.88
N ASP A 46 6.84 -4.02 -21.30
CA ASP A 46 6.61 -3.32 -22.57
C ASP A 46 6.81 -1.80 -22.49
N TYR A 47 7.11 -1.28 -21.28
CA TYR A 47 7.42 0.12 -21.03
C TYR A 47 8.92 0.39 -20.92
N LEU A 48 9.73 -0.67 -20.98
CA LEU A 48 11.19 -0.63 -20.93
C LEU A 48 11.83 -0.59 -22.33
N PRO A 49 13.10 -0.14 -22.43
CA PRO A 49 13.93 0.46 -21.37
C PRO A 49 13.53 1.90 -21.04
N ILE A 50 13.80 2.31 -19.79
CA ILE A 50 13.93 3.73 -19.44
C ILE A 50 15.34 4.19 -19.82
N THR A 51 15.41 5.33 -20.50
CA THR A 51 16.66 5.96 -20.93
C THR A 51 16.55 7.45 -20.69
N VAL A 52 17.66 8.19 -20.72
CA VAL A 52 17.66 9.65 -20.52
C VAL A 52 16.69 10.42 -21.43
N ASN A 53 16.33 9.84 -22.59
CA ASN A 53 15.44 10.47 -23.58
C ASN A 53 14.07 9.79 -23.69
N LYS A 54 13.81 8.70 -22.97
CA LYS A 54 12.58 7.90 -23.10
C LYS A 54 12.20 7.27 -21.78
N ASN A 55 11.04 7.64 -21.26
CA ASN A 55 10.39 6.98 -20.14
C ASN A 55 8.90 6.83 -20.47
N MET A 56 8.43 5.59 -20.63
CA MET A 56 7.03 5.31 -20.98
C MET A 56 6.10 5.39 -19.77
N CYS A 57 6.62 5.28 -18.55
CA CYS A 57 5.84 5.40 -17.32
C CYS A 57 5.18 6.78 -17.25
N VAL A 58 5.93 7.84 -17.60
CA VAL A 58 5.43 9.22 -17.57
C VAL A 58 4.45 9.56 -18.70
N MET A 59 4.11 8.61 -19.59
CA MET A 59 3.02 8.79 -20.56
C MET A 59 1.65 8.74 -19.88
N CYS A 60 1.53 7.89 -18.86
CA CYS A 60 0.31 7.69 -18.06
C CYS A 60 0.45 8.33 -16.67
N HIS A 61 1.61 8.15 -16.03
CA HIS A 61 1.90 8.69 -14.70
C HIS A 61 2.45 10.11 -14.82
N LYS A 62 1.55 11.10 -14.79
CA LYS A 62 1.89 12.52 -14.89
C LYS A 62 1.39 13.25 -13.66
N GLU A 63 2.02 14.38 -13.34
CA GLU A 63 1.43 15.35 -12.42
C GLU A 63 0.04 15.75 -12.96
N GLN A 64 -0.98 15.71 -12.10
CA GLN A 64 -2.32 16.14 -12.47
C GLN A 64 -2.56 17.54 -11.90
N LYS A 65 -3.26 18.38 -12.68
CA LYS A 65 -3.65 19.71 -12.21
C LYS A 65 -4.89 19.57 -11.33
N GLY A 66 -4.72 19.73 -10.02
CA GLY A 66 -5.80 19.71 -9.06
C GLY A 66 -5.29 19.65 -7.62
N ASP A 67 -6.14 20.02 -6.67
CA ASP A 67 -5.81 19.94 -5.24
C ASP A 67 -5.94 18.51 -4.70
N VAL A 68 -6.68 17.66 -5.40
CA VAL A 68 -6.92 16.26 -5.02
C VAL A 68 -6.06 15.35 -5.90
N ARG A 69 -5.29 14.50 -5.22
CA ARG A 69 -4.45 13.50 -5.87
C ARG A 69 -5.30 12.46 -6.61
N VAL A 70 -4.90 12.13 -7.83
CA VAL A 70 -5.55 11.06 -8.62
C VAL A 70 -4.75 9.76 -8.48
N LYS A 71 -5.44 8.61 -8.53
CA LYS A 71 -4.78 7.31 -8.53
C LYS A 71 -3.78 7.22 -9.69
N GLY A 72 -2.54 6.84 -9.37
CA GLY A 72 -1.45 6.76 -10.35
C GLY A 72 -0.75 8.10 -10.61
N GLU A 73 -1.17 9.20 -10.00
CA GLU A 73 -0.41 10.44 -10.06
C GLU A 73 0.91 10.32 -9.29
N ILE A 74 2.00 10.82 -9.89
CA ILE A 74 3.30 10.85 -9.23
C ILE A 74 3.25 11.82 -8.02
N PRO A 75 3.74 11.42 -6.83
CA PRO A 75 3.82 12.30 -5.68
C PRO A 75 4.67 13.56 -5.91
N LYS A 76 4.29 14.70 -5.31
CA LYS A 76 5.03 15.98 -5.41
C LYS A 76 6.49 15.85 -4.99
N SER A 77 6.81 14.88 -4.12
CA SER A 77 8.18 14.56 -3.70
C SER A 77 9.11 14.09 -4.81
N HIS A 78 8.58 13.72 -5.99
CA HIS A 78 9.39 13.32 -7.15
C HIS A 78 9.75 14.50 -8.05
N PHE A 79 9.16 15.68 -7.82
CA PHE A 79 9.35 16.85 -8.66
C PHE A 79 10.28 17.85 -7.99
N THR A 80 11.02 18.61 -8.79
CA THR A 80 11.76 19.78 -8.36
C THR A 80 10.79 20.90 -7.94
N ALA A 81 11.32 21.93 -7.28
CA ALA A 81 10.54 23.14 -6.96
C ALA A 81 9.96 23.84 -8.22
N SER A 82 10.55 23.60 -9.39
CA SER A 82 10.07 24.11 -10.68
C SER A 82 9.00 23.22 -11.35
N GLY A 83 8.54 22.16 -10.69
CA GLY A 83 7.51 21.24 -11.19
C GLY A 83 8.01 20.27 -12.26
N LYS A 84 9.33 20.09 -12.42
CA LYS A 84 9.91 19.11 -13.34
C LYS A 84 10.18 17.82 -12.59
N LEU A 85 9.96 16.66 -13.21
CA LEU A 85 10.36 15.38 -12.61
C LEU A 85 11.87 15.43 -12.33
N ALA A 86 12.27 15.17 -11.09
CA ALA A 86 13.66 15.22 -10.68
C ALA A 86 14.45 14.12 -11.38
N GLY A 87 15.67 14.43 -11.81
CA GLY A 87 16.51 13.49 -12.57
C GLY A 87 16.81 12.22 -11.77
N GLU A 88 17.02 12.37 -10.45
CA GLU A 88 17.26 11.28 -9.50
C GLU A 88 16.03 10.37 -9.30
N ARG A 89 14.86 10.82 -9.78
CA ARG A 89 13.57 10.11 -9.68
C ARG A 89 13.02 9.71 -11.06
N TYR A 90 13.81 9.90 -12.12
CA TYR A 90 13.40 9.61 -13.49
C TYR A 90 13.43 8.11 -13.80
N GLU A 91 14.35 7.36 -13.20
CA GLU A 91 14.41 5.89 -13.31
C GLU A 91 13.46 5.25 -12.30
N CYS A 92 12.20 5.07 -12.71
CA CYS A 92 11.11 4.67 -11.81
C CYS A 92 11.37 3.30 -11.16
N LEU A 93 11.93 2.35 -11.91
CA LEU A 93 12.13 0.98 -11.44
C LEU A 93 13.32 0.82 -10.50
N LEU A 94 14.08 1.89 -10.23
CA LEU A 94 15.10 1.86 -9.19
C LEU A 94 14.50 1.70 -7.80
N CYS A 95 13.26 2.16 -7.60
CA CYS A 95 12.55 2.10 -6.32
C CYS A 95 11.21 1.37 -6.42
N HIS A 96 10.50 1.48 -7.54
CA HIS A 96 9.19 0.85 -7.72
C HIS A 96 9.34 -0.52 -8.37
N ALA A 97 8.93 -1.57 -7.66
CA ALA A 97 8.91 -2.93 -8.20
C ALA A 97 7.53 -3.28 -8.77
N GLU A 98 7.50 -4.09 -9.84
CA GLU A 98 6.28 -4.73 -10.33
C GLU A 98 5.75 -5.70 -9.25
N SER A 99 4.47 -5.59 -8.93
CA SER A 99 3.80 -6.59 -8.10
C SER A 99 3.60 -7.88 -8.89
N SER A 100 3.75 -9.02 -8.23
CA SER A 100 3.36 -10.32 -8.81
C SER A 100 2.10 -10.86 -8.12
N ASN A 101 1.41 -11.78 -8.77
CA ASN A 101 0.32 -12.56 -8.14
C ASN A 101 0.85 -13.75 -7.30
N ALA A 102 2.15 -13.82 -7.02
CA ALA A 102 2.71 -14.86 -6.18
C ALA A 102 2.17 -14.73 -4.75
N LYS A 103 1.86 -15.86 -4.13
CA LYS A 103 1.51 -15.87 -2.70
C LYS A 103 2.74 -15.41 -1.90
N PRO A 104 2.58 -14.52 -0.91
CA PRO A 104 3.69 -14.17 -0.02
C PRO A 104 4.30 -15.43 0.59
N LEU A 105 5.63 -15.47 0.61
CA LEU A 105 6.35 -16.50 1.33
C LEU A 105 6.08 -16.37 2.84
N ALA A 106 6.37 -17.43 3.59
CA ALA A 106 6.32 -17.34 5.05
C ALA A 106 7.21 -16.16 5.52
N PRO A 107 6.76 -15.35 6.50
CA PRO A 107 7.58 -14.28 7.03
C PRO A 107 8.93 -14.82 7.50
N VAL A 108 10.00 -14.19 7.04
CA VAL A 108 11.36 -14.41 7.52
C VAL A 108 11.79 -13.17 8.29
N ASP A 109 12.47 -13.36 9.41
CA ASP A 109 13.12 -12.25 10.09
C ASP A 109 14.35 -11.85 9.25
N PRO A 110 14.39 -10.62 8.68
CA PRO A 110 15.51 -10.18 7.86
C PRO A 110 16.84 -10.08 8.62
N ASN A 111 16.81 -10.15 9.96
CA ASN A 111 17.99 -10.18 10.81
C ASN A 111 18.27 -11.57 11.41
N ASP A 112 17.51 -12.60 11.05
CA ASP A 112 17.77 -13.97 11.49
C ASP A 112 18.95 -14.54 10.73
N SER A 113 20.14 -14.37 11.33
CA SER A 113 21.39 -14.95 10.87
C SER A 113 21.44 -16.49 10.95
N THR A 114 20.39 -17.15 11.44
CA THR A 114 20.28 -18.61 11.52
C THR A 114 19.36 -19.22 10.46
N ALA A 115 18.75 -18.40 9.60
CA ALA A 115 18.03 -18.88 8.42
C ALA A 115 19.00 -19.60 7.45
N PRO A 116 18.63 -20.79 6.93
CA PRO A 116 19.50 -21.64 6.10
C PRO A 116 19.84 -21.04 4.72
#